data_AF-A0A1D2VBN4-F1
#
_entry.id   AF-A0A1D2VBN4-F1
#
_cell.length_a   1.000
_cell.length_b   1.000
_cell.length_c   1.000
_cell.angle_alpha   90.00
_cell.angle_beta   90.00
_cell.angle_gamma   90.00
#
_symmetry.space_group_name_H-M   'P 1'
#
loop_
_entity.id
_entity.type
_entity.pdbx_description
1 polymer ?
#
loop_
_entity_poly.entity_id
_entity_poly.type
_entity_poly.pdbx_seq_one_letter_code
_entity_poly.pdbx_strand_id
1 'polypeptide(L)'
;MGIITEIKGFSILPLRIYSTVHKREILHYIFFKKHEVKVKNGSNSTKDNNDRSLFVINFPKDITLKKVRNIITNQISDNSAIVEDIIVNNELENHDINLDKLTDEFNDIDNKEYNYKEEQGQVFKLPRNCCIIRFIDKSALNLFLKNYRKLIKMYENNQDSNSLPLYPTSEDEENNEFYGYKRYVNKLREQILNTEELLVTVNISMNKFNNKQTRELEEMNKEENLIDEDGFQLVVSKSHRRTKKTIMGKVS
;
A
#
# COMPACT_ATOMS: atom_id res chain seq x y z
N MET A 1 36.23 8.10 -2.32
CA MET A 1 35.45 6.90 -1.97
C MET A 1 34.44 6.68 -3.07
N GLY A 2 34.41 5.51 -3.70
CA GLY A 2 33.40 5.21 -4.72
C GLY A 2 32.00 5.31 -4.11
N ILE A 3 31.08 5.96 -4.82
CA ILE A 3 29.68 6.02 -4.39
C ILE A 3 29.11 4.61 -4.56
N ILE A 4 28.52 4.06 -3.49
CA ILE A 4 27.83 2.78 -3.58
C ILE A 4 26.57 3.02 -4.41
N THR A 5 26.48 2.37 -5.56
CA THR A 5 25.35 2.53 -6.50
C THR A 5 24.25 1.51 -6.26
N GLU A 6 24.59 0.36 -5.68
CA GLU A 6 23.68 -0.75 -5.46
C GLU A 6 23.95 -1.49 -4.14
N ILE A 7 22.88 -1.82 -3.41
CA ILE A 7 22.93 -2.63 -2.19
C ILE A 7 21.89 -3.74 -2.29
N LYS A 8 22.32 -5.01 -2.29
CA LYS A 8 21.44 -6.19 -2.31
C LYS A 8 20.36 -6.18 -3.43
N GLY A 9 20.69 -5.66 -4.62
CA GLY A 9 19.73 -5.56 -5.71
C GLY A 9 18.92 -4.25 -5.75
N PHE A 10 19.16 -3.33 -4.80
CA PHE A 10 18.52 -2.02 -4.75
C PHE A 10 19.44 -0.94 -5.26
N SER A 11 18.98 -0.18 -6.24
CA SER A 11 19.62 1.03 -6.73
C SER A 11 19.42 2.17 -5.74
N ILE A 12 20.42 3.02 -5.58
CA ILE A 12 20.39 4.16 -4.65
C ILE A 12 20.12 5.46 -5.40
N LEU A 13 19.02 6.15 -5.07
CA LEU A 13 18.71 7.48 -5.57
C LEU A 13 18.96 8.53 -4.48
N PRO A 14 20.05 9.30 -4.56
CA PRO A 14 20.22 10.46 -3.70
C PRO A 14 19.30 11.60 -4.18
N LEU A 15 18.47 12.09 -3.26
CA LEU A 15 17.64 13.29 -3.44
C LEU A 15 18.21 14.43 -2.63
N ARG A 16 18.17 15.64 -3.19
CA ARG A 16 18.41 16.86 -2.42
C ARG A 16 17.14 17.32 -1.73
N ILE A 17 17.26 17.74 -0.48
CA ILE A 17 16.19 18.33 0.30
C ILE A 17 16.71 19.65 0.88
N TYR A 18 15.93 20.73 0.73
CA TYR A 18 16.22 22.00 1.39
C TYR A 18 15.79 21.98 2.85
N SER A 19 16.74 22.29 3.74
CA SER A 19 16.42 22.60 5.13
C SER A 19 15.82 24.00 5.24
N THR A 20 14.63 24.08 5.81
CA THR A 20 13.89 25.33 6.07
C THR A 20 14.56 26.19 7.14
N VAL A 21 15.23 25.55 8.10
CA VAL A 21 15.85 26.21 9.26
C VAL A 21 17.27 26.68 8.96
N HIS A 22 18.05 25.88 8.24
CA HIS A 22 19.49 26.14 8.08
C HIS A 22 19.91 26.55 6.67
N LYS A 23 18.98 26.61 5.69
CA LYS A 23 19.26 26.87 4.27
C LYS A 23 20.42 26.02 3.71
N ARG A 24 20.57 24.82 4.26
CA ARG A 24 21.56 23.82 3.82
C ARG A 24 20.85 22.73 3.05
N GLU A 25 21.49 22.31 1.96
CA GLU A 25 21.08 21.14 1.20
C GLU A 25 21.50 19.89 1.96
N ILE A 26 20.53 18.98 2.17
CA ILE A 26 20.75 17.68 2.79
C ILE A 26 20.44 16.62 1.75
N LEU A 27 21.26 15.56 1.72
CA LEU A 27 21.03 14.40 0.85
C LEU A 27 20.19 13.35 1.59
N HIS A 28 19.08 12.98 0.97
CA HIS A 28 18.21 11.89 1.40
C HIS A 28 18.30 10.73 0.42
N TYR A 29 18.62 9.54 0.92
CA TYR A 29 18.82 8.37 0.07
C TYR A 29 17.55 7.52 0.00
N ILE A 30 17.07 7.31 -1.23
CA ILE A 30 15.99 6.40 -1.55
C ILE A 30 16.58 5.13 -2.14
N PHE A 31 16.00 3.98 -1.81
CA PHE A 31 16.39 2.69 -2.38
C PHE A 31 15.27 2.16 -3.23
N PHE A 32 15.56 1.67 -4.43
CA PHE A 32 14.52 1.16 -5.31
C PHE A 32 14.96 -0.07 -6.10
N LYS A 33 13.99 -0.90 -6.45
CA LYS A 33 14.15 -2.09 -7.27
C LYS A 33 12.93 -2.29 -8.15
N LYS A 34 13.09 -2.91 -9.32
CA LYS A 34 11.95 -3.33 -10.12
C LYS A 34 11.05 -4.26 -9.29
N HIS A 35 9.75 -3.98 -9.27
CA HIS A 35 8.79 -4.79 -8.55
C HIS A 35 8.47 -6.02 -9.42
N GLU A 36 8.73 -7.23 -8.90
CA GLU A 36 8.42 -8.47 -9.60
C GLU A 36 7.69 -9.40 -8.61
N VAL A 37 6.40 -9.61 -8.86
CA VAL A 37 5.59 -10.55 -8.08
C VAL A 37 5.33 -11.76 -8.95
N LYS A 38 5.75 -12.94 -8.47
CA LYS A 38 5.40 -14.21 -9.10
C LYS A 38 3.92 -14.50 -8.81
N VAL A 39 3.04 -14.05 -9.71
CA VAL A 39 1.60 -14.36 -9.63
C VAL A 39 1.43 -15.87 -9.79
N LYS A 40 0.97 -16.56 -8.73
CA LYS A 40 0.77 -18.02 -8.77
C LYS A 40 -0.46 -18.44 -9.58
N ASN A 41 -1.43 -17.55 -9.83
CA ASN A 41 -2.66 -17.85 -10.56
C ASN A 41 -2.98 -16.77 -11.60
N GLY A 42 -2.52 -16.96 -12.84
CA GLY A 42 -3.19 -16.65 -14.12
C GLY A 42 -3.91 -15.33 -14.45
N SER A 43 -4.03 -14.32 -13.57
CA SER A 43 -4.69 -13.07 -13.95
C SER A 43 -3.73 -12.15 -14.70
N ASN A 44 -3.89 -12.05 -16.03
CA ASN A 44 -3.02 -11.25 -16.91
C ASN A 44 -2.94 -9.77 -16.50
N SER A 45 -4.04 -9.20 -15.95
CA SER A 45 -4.10 -7.80 -15.51
C SER A 45 -3.16 -7.47 -14.34
N THR A 46 -2.91 -8.42 -13.45
CA THR A 46 -2.02 -8.21 -12.29
C THR A 46 -0.54 -8.33 -12.69
N LYS A 47 -0.25 -9.18 -13.69
CA LYS A 47 1.09 -9.34 -14.23
C LYS A 47 1.58 -8.07 -14.93
N ASP A 48 0.73 -7.45 -15.75
CA ASP A 48 1.07 -6.24 -16.49
C ASP A 48 1.33 -5.04 -15.57
N ASN A 49 0.55 -4.91 -14.49
CA ASN A 49 0.76 -3.87 -13.47
C ASN A 49 2.06 -4.05 -12.72
N ASN A 50 2.43 -5.29 -12.35
CA ASN A 50 3.66 -5.55 -11.62
C ASN A 50 4.90 -5.32 -12.51
N ASP A 51 4.87 -5.73 -13.77
CA ASP A 51 6.01 -5.61 -14.68
C ASP A 51 6.42 -4.16 -15.01
N ARG A 52 5.48 -3.21 -14.88
CA ARG A 52 5.68 -1.76 -15.05
C ARG A 52 5.79 -0.99 -13.72
N SER A 53 6.09 -1.69 -12.64
CA SER A 53 6.14 -1.11 -11.29
C SER A 53 7.54 -1.10 -10.67
N LEU A 54 7.76 -0.12 -9.79
CA LEU A 54 8.99 0.04 -9.02
C LEU A 54 8.66 -0.06 -7.53
N PHE A 55 9.38 -0.92 -6.83
CA PHE A 55 9.33 -1.02 -5.38
C PHE A 55 10.38 -0.08 -4.78
N VAL A 56 9.93 0.83 -3.92
CA VAL A 56 10.76 1.91 -3.39
C VAL A 56 10.68 1.92 -1.87
N ILE A 57 11.83 2.15 -1.24
CA ILE A 57 12.03 2.15 0.20
C ILE A 57 12.60 3.50 0.62
N ASN A 58 12.17 3.95 1.80
CA ASN A 58 12.68 5.16 2.42
C ASN A 58 12.39 6.42 1.60
N PHE A 59 11.17 6.53 1.06
CA PHE A 59 10.76 7.79 0.45
C PHE A 59 10.59 8.87 1.53
N PRO A 60 10.90 10.15 1.25
CA PRO A 60 10.57 11.25 2.15
C PRO A 60 9.11 11.22 2.58
N LYS A 61 8.84 11.70 3.80
CA LYS A 61 7.47 11.86 4.28
C LYS A 61 6.72 12.86 3.38
N ASP A 62 5.40 12.73 3.35
CA ASP A 62 4.50 13.53 2.50
C ASP A 62 4.72 13.33 0.99
N ILE A 63 4.89 12.06 0.63
CA ILE A 63 4.91 11.61 -0.76
C ILE A 63 3.53 11.80 -1.39
N THR A 64 3.50 12.47 -2.53
CA THR A 64 2.29 12.69 -3.34
C THR A 64 2.62 12.37 -4.78
N LEU A 65 1.63 11.89 -5.55
CA LEU A 65 1.79 11.60 -6.98
C LEU A 65 2.39 12.79 -7.76
N LYS A 66 2.00 14.03 -7.42
CA LYS A 66 2.56 15.26 -8.02
C LYS A 66 4.08 15.37 -7.82
N LYS A 67 4.57 15.14 -6.60
CA LYS A 67 6.01 15.22 -6.28
C LYS A 67 6.80 14.12 -6.98
N VAL A 68 6.23 12.92 -7.02
CA VAL A 68 6.83 11.77 -7.69
C VAL A 68 6.94 12.02 -9.19
N ARG A 69 5.88 12.54 -9.82
CA ARG A 69 5.93 12.98 -11.22
C ARG A 69 6.97 14.08 -11.43
N ASN A 70 7.05 15.08 -10.55
CA ASN A 70 8.06 16.12 -10.68
C ASN A 70 9.49 15.55 -10.67
N ILE A 71 9.79 14.62 -9.76
CA ILE A 71 11.12 14.03 -9.65
C ILE A 71 11.41 13.07 -10.82
N ILE A 72 10.51 12.10 -11.05
CA ILE A 72 10.75 11.01 -12.01
C ILE A 72 10.55 11.47 -13.45
N THR A 73 9.44 12.16 -13.72
CA THR A 73 9.08 12.61 -15.07
C THR A 73 9.87 13.85 -15.44
N ASN A 74 9.87 14.91 -14.61
CA ASN A 74 10.45 16.20 -15.02
C ASN A 74 11.96 16.26 -14.79
N GLN A 75 12.47 15.84 -13.63
CA GLN A 75 13.88 16.04 -13.28
C GLN A 75 14.83 14.91 -13.72
N ILE A 76 14.39 13.65 -13.63
CA ILE A 76 15.26 12.50 -13.96
C ILE A 76 15.17 12.12 -15.44
N SER A 77 13.96 12.20 -16.02
CA SER A 77 13.67 11.61 -17.32
C SER A 77 13.29 12.61 -18.40
N ASP A 78 13.33 13.93 -18.15
CA ASP A 78 12.97 14.98 -19.10
C ASP A 78 11.67 14.68 -19.88
N ASN A 79 10.59 14.40 -19.15
CA ASN A 79 9.26 14.01 -19.64
C ASN A 79 9.12 12.68 -20.38
N SER A 80 10.19 11.89 -20.45
CA SER A 80 10.17 10.64 -21.22
C SER A 80 9.61 9.43 -20.46
N ALA A 81 9.70 9.41 -19.12
CA ALA A 81 9.12 8.37 -18.29
C ALA A 81 7.92 8.91 -17.49
N ILE A 82 6.72 8.43 -17.83
CA ILE A 82 5.47 8.92 -17.25
C ILE A 82 5.00 7.99 -16.14
N VAL A 83 4.75 8.58 -14.97
CA VAL A 83 4.20 7.89 -13.79
C VAL A 83 2.68 7.98 -13.81
N GLU A 84 2.03 6.82 -13.79
CA GLU A 84 0.57 6.71 -13.73
C GLU A 84 0.08 6.98 -12.32
N ASP A 85 0.54 6.18 -11.36
CA ASP A 85 0.01 6.15 -10.01
C ASP A 85 1.06 5.77 -8.96
N ILE A 86 0.74 6.02 -7.70
CA ILE A 86 1.56 5.63 -6.56
C ILE A 86 0.74 4.96 -5.47
N ILE A 87 1.16 3.76 -5.10
CA ILE A 87 0.60 3.01 -3.98
C ILE A 87 1.54 3.22 -2.79
N VAL A 88 1.08 3.98 -1.80
CA VAL A 88 1.83 4.28 -0.59
C VAL A 88 1.21 3.53 0.57
N ASN A 89 2.03 2.94 1.45
CA ASN A 89 1.50 2.51 2.74
C ASN A 89 1.19 3.74 3.59
N ASN A 90 -0.06 4.21 3.51
CA ASN A 90 -0.57 5.31 4.32
C ASN A 90 -1.06 4.85 5.70
N GLU A 91 -1.08 3.54 5.97
CA GLU A 91 -1.52 3.01 7.24
C GLU A 91 -0.47 3.31 8.31
N LEU A 92 -0.82 4.29 9.13
CA LEU A 92 -0.12 4.71 10.33
C LEU A 92 0.18 3.50 11.23
N GLU A 93 1.42 3.04 11.20
CA GLU A 93 2.16 2.30 12.23
C GLU A 93 1.57 1.01 12.85
N ASN A 94 0.30 0.62 12.63
CA ASN A 94 -0.36 -0.33 13.55
C ASN A 94 -1.22 -1.45 12.95
N HIS A 95 -1.16 -1.74 11.64
CA HIS A 95 -1.88 -2.89 11.06
C HIS A 95 -0.99 -3.87 10.28
N ASP A 96 0.22 -4.13 10.81
CA ASP A 96 0.95 -5.37 10.44
C ASP A 96 0.06 -6.60 10.71
N ILE A 97 -0.85 -6.48 11.68
CA ILE A 97 -1.81 -7.50 12.08
C ILE A 97 -3.24 -7.01 11.80
N ASN A 98 -3.98 -7.72 10.95
CA ASN A 98 -5.42 -7.53 10.81
C ASN A 98 -6.11 -8.35 11.90
N LEU A 99 -6.49 -7.69 13.00
CA LEU A 99 -7.17 -8.33 14.13
C LEU A 99 -8.51 -8.92 13.69
N ASP A 100 -9.28 -8.20 12.89
CA ASP A 100 -10.55 -8.68 12.36
C ASP A 100 -10.34 -10.00 11.59
N LYS A 101 -9.33 -10.11 10.74
CA LYS A 101 -9.06 -11.38 10.06
C LYS A 101 -8.65 -12.52 11.02
N LEU A 102 -7.97 -12.18 12.12
CA LEU A 102 -7.51 -13.18 13.08
C LEU A 102 -8.62 -13.68 14.00
N THR A 103 -9.53 -12.79 14.39
CA THR A 103 -10.59 -13.04 15.38
C THR A 103 -11.96 -13.28 14.74
N ASP A 104 -12.19 -12.82 13.52
CA ASP A 104 -13.48 -12.97 12.87
C ASP A 104 -13.72 -14.42 12.44
N GLU A 105 -14.79 -14.96 13.00
CA GLU A 105 -15.29 -16.29 12.73
C GLU A 105 -15.90 -16.39 11.31
N PHE A 106 -16.37 -15.25 10.79
CA PHE A 106 -17.15 -15.12 9.58
C PHE A 106 -16.31 -14.83 8.30
N ASN A 107 -15.00 -14.57 8.41
CA ASN A 107 -14.20 -13.97 7.32
C ASN A 107 -13.59 -14.93 6.29
N ASP A 108 -13.81 -16.24 6.39
CA ASP A 108 -13.17 -17.19 5.46
C ASP A 108 -14.03 -17.57 4.24
N ILE A 109 -15.35 -17.30 4.27
CA ILE A 109 -16.27 -17.70 3.20
C ILE A 109 -16.24 -16.69 2.04
N ASP A 110 -15.85 -15.44 2.29
CA ASP A 110 -15.91 -14.35 1.30
C ASP A 110 -14.57 -13.63 1.08
N ASN A 111 -13.51 -14.39 0.82
CA ASN A 111 -12.39 -13.87 0.01
C ASN A 111 -12.82 -13.55 -1.45
N LYS A 112 -14.13 -13.61 -1.75
CA LYS A 112 -14.74 -13.10 -2.99
C LYS A 112 -15.61 -11.86 -2.79
N GLU A 113 -16.21 -11.64 -1.61
CA GLU A 113 -17.15 -10.53 -1.41
C GLU A 113 -16.52 -9.29 -0.74
N TYR A 114 -15.38 -9.44 -0.05
CA TYR A 114 -14.49 -8.29 0.22
C TYR A 114 -13.72 -7.81 -1.02
N ASN A 115 -13.93 -8.45 -2.18
CA ASN A 115 -13.41 -7.98 -3.47
C ASN A 115 -14.25 -6.86 -4.08
N TYR A 116 -15.37 -6.44 -3.46
CA TYR A 116 -16.13 -5.28 -3.93
C TYR A 116 -15.41 -3.93 -3.77
N LYS A 117 -14.22 -3.91 -3.15
CA LYS A 117 -13.26 -2.80 -3.27
C LYS A 117 -11.94 -3.19 -3.97
N GLU A 118 -11.76 -4.44 -4.36
CA GLU A 118 -10.58 -4.87 -5.13
C GLU A 118 -10.69 -4.51 -6.62
N GLU A 119 -11.89 -4.25 -7.14
CA GLU A 119 -12.10 -3.84 -8.53
C GLU A 119 -11.66 -2.39 -8.83
N GLN A 120 -11.28 -1.59 -7.83
CA GLN A 120 -10.71 -0.24 -8.05
C GLN A 120 -9.36 0.03 -7.38
N GLY A 121 -8.75 -0.97 -6.74
CA GLY A 121 -7.42 -0.80 -6.15
C GLY A 121 -7.07 -1.94 -5.22
N GLN A 122 -6.18 -2.82 -5.66
CA GLN A 122 -5.52 -3.77 -4.78
C GLN A 122 -4.95 -3.03 -3.56
N VAL A 123 -5.47 -3.33 -2.37
CA VAL A 123 -4.87 -2.88 -1.12
C VAL A 123 -3.60 -3.72 -0.91
N PHE A 124 -2.52 -3.32 -1.58
CA PHE A 124 -1.21 -3.90 -1.34
C PHE A 124 -0.82 -3.56 0.10
N LYS A 125 -0.77 -4.57 0.97
CA LYS A 125 -0.10 -4.45 2.27
C LYS A 125 1.40 -4.32 2.04
N LEU A 126 1.83 -3.08 1.86
CA LEU A 126 3.23 -2.74 1.66
C LEU A 126 3.96 -2.73 3.01
N PRO A 127 5.22 -3.17 3.07
CA PRO A 127 6.03 -3.01 4.27
C PRO A 127 6.14 -1.53 4.66
N ARG A 128 6.47 -1.27 5.94
CA ARG A 128 6.60 0.09 6.45
C ARG A 128 7.58 0.92 5.61
N ASN A 129 7.22 2.20 5.40
CA ASN A 129 8.05 3.17 4.68
C ASN A 129 8.41 2.74 3.24
N CYS A 130 7.58 1.90 2.64
CA CYS A 130 7.71 1.47 1.26
C CYS A 130 6.54 2.00 0.41
N CYS A 131 6.80 2.19 -0.87
CA CYS A 131 5.77 2.50 -1.86
C CYS A 131 6.02 1.73 -3.16
N ILE A 132 4.96 1.55 -3.93
CA ILE A 132 5.04 1.07 -5.31
C ILE A 132 4.71 2.24 -6.24
N ILE A 133 5.62 2.53 -7.16
CA ILE A 133 5.42 3.52 -8.21
C ILE A 133 5.05 2.79 -9.49
N ARG A 134 3.91 3.13 -10.09
CA ARG A 134 3.40 2.52 -11.31
C ARG A 134 3.64 3.44 -12.50
N PHE A 135 4.30 2.91 -13.53
CA PHE A 135 4.51 3.60 -14.80
C PHE A 135 3.40 3.25 -15.79
N ILE A 136 3.17 4.13 -16.76
CA ILE A 136 2.17 3.88 -17.83
C ILE A 136 2.49 2.58 -18.57
N ASP A 137 3.76 2.30 -18.85
CA ASP A 137 4.17 1.11 -19.55
C ASP A 137 5.55 0.62 -19.10
N LYS A 138 5.91 -0.58 -19.57
CA LYS A 138 7.22 -1.16 -19.30
C LYS A 138 8.35 -0.36 -19.97
N SER A 139 8.07 0.29 -21.09
CA SER A 139 9.00 1.19 -21.79
C SER A 139 9.41 2.37 -20.92
N ALA A 140 8.45 3.06 -20.30
CA ALA A 140 8.70 4.19 -19.42
C ALA A 140 9.53 3.80 -18.22
N LEU A 141 9.27 2.64 -17.60
CA LEU A 141 10.11 2.11 -16.53
C LEU A 141 11.56 1.87 -17.00
N ASN A 142 11.75 1.24 -18.16
CA ASN A 142 13.09 1.00 -18.70
C ASN A 142 13.82 2.31 -19.04
N LEU A 143 13.09 3.30 -19.52
CA LEU A 143 13.63 4.61 -19.87
C LEU A 143 14.04 5.39 -18.62
N PHE A 144 13.23 5.34 -17.57
CA PHE A 144 13.59 5.83 -16.24
C PHE A 144 14.89 5.19 -15.74
N LEU A 145 15.00 3.86 -15.78
CA LEU A 145 16.21 3.16 -15.35
C LEU A 145 17.45 3.54 -16.18
N LYS A 146 17.29 3.77 -17.48
CA LYS A 146 18.37 4.23 -18.36
C LYS A 146 18.83 5.65 -18.00
N ASN A 147 17.89 6.56 -17.79
CA ASN A 147 18.18 7.96 -17.48
C ASN A 147 18.74 8.11 -16.06
N TYR A 148 18.21 7.36 -15.10
CA TYR A 148 18.76 7.25 -13.76
C TYR A 148 20.23 6.82 -13.77
N ARG A 149 20.59 5.77 -14.53
CA ARG A 149 21.99 5.33 -14.64
C ARG A 149 22.89 6.40 -15.23
N LYS A 150 22.39 7.22 -16.16
CA LYS A 150 23.15 8.36 -16.69
C LYS A 150 23.35 9.44 -15.62
N LEU A 151 22.30 9.79 -14.89
CA LEU A 151 22.33 10.78 -13.82
C LEU A 151 23.36 10.41 -12.74
N ILE A 152 23.34 9.16 -12.28
CA ILE A 152 24.33 8.69 -11.28
C ILE A 152 25.75 8.75 -11.82
N LYS A 153 26.00 8.33 -13.07
CA LYS A 153 27.33 8.45 -13.68
C LYS A 153 27.79 9.90 -13.80
N MET A 154 26.89 10.83 -14.12
CA MET A 154 27.21 12.26 -14.18
C MET A 154 27.56 12.79 -12.79
N TYR A 155 26.82 12.38 -11.77
CA TYR A 155 27.10 12.73 -10.37
C TYR A 155 28.45 12.16 -9.89
N GLU A 156 28.76 10.91 -10.23
CA GLU A 156 30.04 10.28 -9.90
C GLU A 156 31.24 11.01 -10.52
N ASN A 157 31.10 11.43 -11.78
CA ASN A 157 32.19 12.10 -12.52
C ASN A 157 32.41 13.54 -12.06
N ASN A 158 31.32 14.29 -11.83
CA ASN A 158 31.40 15.72 -11.56
C ASN A 158 31.38 16.08 -10.07
N GLN A 159 30.96 15.15 -9.20
CA GLN A 159 30.70 15.37 -7.76
C GLN A 159 29.81 16.59 -7.47
N ASP A 160 29.04 17.04 -8.47
CA ASP A 160 28.21 18.23 -8.34
C ASP A 160 26.83 17.83 -7.80
N SER A 161 26.54 18.24 -6.57
CA SER A 161 25.23 18.02 -5.95
C SER A 161 24.11 18.66 -6.75
N ASN A 162 24.37 19.72 -7.53
CA ASN A 162 23.34 20.39 -8.35
C ASN A 162 22.77 19.52 -9.47
N SER A 163 23.49 18.47 -9.88
CA SER A 163 23.00 17.49 -10.86
C SER A 163 21.93 16.54 -10.31
N LEU A 164 21.77 16.48 -8.98
CA LEU A 164 20.82 15.58 -8.34
C LEU A 164 19.42 16.16 -8.29
N PRO A 165 18.39 15.30 -8.38
CA PRO A 165 17.00 15.75 -8.28
C PRO A 165 16.71 16.38 -6.91
N LEU A 166 15.90 17.43 -6.93
CA LEU A 166 15.45 18.18 -5.77
C LEU A 166 14.04 17.73 -5.37
N TYR A 167 13.90 17.33 -4.11
CA TYR A 167 12.61 17.04 -3.50
C TYR A 167 11.89 18.35 -3.14
N PRO A 168 10.66 18.58 -3.65
CA PRO A 168 9.89 19.77 -3.27
C PRO A 168 9.35 19.62 -1.85
N THR A 169 9.75 20.53 -0.96
CA THR A 169 9.35 20.55 0.46
C THR A 169 8.03 21.31 0.70
N SER A 170 7.66 22.28 -0.15
CA SER A 170 6.42 23.08 -0.05
C SER A 170 5.41 22.77 -1.16
N GLU A 171 4.11 23.06 -0.93
CA GLU A 171 3.06 22.96 -1.97
C GLU A 171 3.21 24.08 -3.01
N ASP A 172 3.43 25.30 -2.50
CA ASP A 172 3.62 26.53 -3.25
C ASP A 172 4.96 27.16 -2.83
N GLU A 173 5.77 27.59 -3.79
CA GLU A 173 6.98 28.39 -3.50
C GLU A 173 6.61 29.75 -2.88
N GLU A 174 5.41 30.25 -3.17
CA GLU A 174 4.93 31.57 -2.72
C GLU A 174 4.37 31.55 -1.29
N ASN A 175 3.62 30.51 -0.90
CA ASN A 175 2.96 30.44 0.42
C ASN A 175 3.79 29.74 1.50
N ASN A 176 4.90 29.10 1.12
CA ASN A 176 5.83 28.43 2.04
C ASN A 176 5.13 27.43 3.00
N GLU A 177 4.02 26.82 2.57
CA GLU A 177 3.28 25.85 3.35
C GLU A 177 4.00 24.49 3.33
N PHE A 178 4.48 24.05 4.48
CA PHE A 178 5.16 22.76 4.63
C PHE A 178 4.15 21.63 4.82
N TYR A 179 4.19 20.66 3.90
CA TYR A 179 3.34 19.47 3.93
C TYR A 179 3.37 18.70 5.25
N GLY A 180 4.52 18.60 5.90
CA GLY A 180 4.69 17.77 7.09
C GLY A 180 3.87 18.26 8.28
N TYR A 181 3.83 19.58 8.51
CA TYR A 181 3.02 20.16 9.59
C TYR A 181 1.53 20.03 9.29
N LYS A 182 1.10 20.38 8.07
CA LYS A 182 -0.29 20.28 7.63
C LYS A 182 -0.80 18.85 7.75
N ARG A 183 0.03 17.85 7.44
CA ARG A 183 -0.29 16.43 7.66
C ARG A 183 -0.59 16.12 9.12
N TYR A 184 0.23 16.55 10.07
CA TYR A 184 -0.03 16.28 11.50
C TYR A 184 -1.26 17.03 12.01
N VAL A 185 -1.47 18.27 11.57
CA VAL A 185 -2.68 19.03 11.89
C VAL A 185 -3.93 18.35 11.33
N ASN A 186 -3.90 17.93 10.07
CA ASN A 186 -5.00 17.19 9.45
C ASN A 186 -5.25 15.88 10.18
N LYS A 187 -4.20 15.16 10.56
CA LYS A 187 -4.34 13.93 11.36
C LYS A 187 -5.03 14.20 12.71
N LEU A 188 -4.67 15.28 13.40
CA LEU A 188 -5.35 15.67 14.64
C LEU A 188 -6.83 16.04 14.41
N ARG A 189 -7.14 16.63 13.24
CA ARG A 189 -8.53 16.91 12.85
C ARG A 189 -9.30 15.63 12.51
N GLU A 190 -8.67 14.69 11.82
CA GLU A 190 -9.25 13.38 11.48
C GLU A 190 -9.56 12.52 12.71
N GLN A 191 -8.87 12.75 13.84
CA GLN A 191 -9.23 12.12 15.11
C GLN A 191 -10.60 12.59 15.64
N ILE A 192 -11.07 13.75 15.20
CA ILE A 192 -12.39 14.26 15.52
C ILE A 192 -13.36 13.72 14.47
N LEU A 193 -14.00 12.60 14.80
CA LEU A 193 -14.98 11.96 13.92
C LEU A 193 -16.30 12.73 13.93
N ASN A 194 -16.92 12.85 12.76
CA ASN A 194 -18.29 13.35 12.64
C ASN A 194 -19.25 12.31 13.24
N THR A 195 -20.03 12.72 14.24
CA THR A 195 -20.97 11.85 14.95
C THR A 195 -22.05 11.28 14.04
N GLU A 196 -22.54 12.05 13.08
CA GLU A 196 -23.63 11.61 12.19
C GLU A 196 -23.16 10.53 11.21
N GLU A 197 -22.01 10.77 10.57
CA GLU A 197 -21.39 9.80 9.66
C GLU A 197 -20.98 8.51 10.38
N LEU A 198 -20.46 8.65 11.61
CA LEU A 198 -20.10 7.50 12.44
C LEU A 198 -21.34 6.67 12.79
N LEU A 199 -22.44 7.30 13.21
CA LEU A 199 -23.69 6.60 13.53
C LEU A 199 -24.24 5.85 12.31
N VAL A 200 -24.24 6.47 11.13
CA VAL A 200 -24.68 5.80 9.88
C VAL A 200 -23.78 4.61 9.57
N THR A 201 -22.46 4.78 9.67
CA THR A 201 -21.47 3.72 9.38
C THR A 201 -21.62 2.54 10.34
N VAL A 202 -21.77 2.82 11.65
CA VAL A 202 -21.97 1.80 12.69
C VAL A 202 -23.29 1.07 12.47
N ASN A 203 -24.39 1.78 12.19
CA ASN A 203 -25.69 1.14 11.94
C ASN A 203 -25.64 0.21 10.72
N ILE A 204 -24.97 0.64 9.63
CA ILE A 204 -24.76 -0.21 8.45
C ILE A 204 -23.91 -1.44 8.82
N SER A 205 -22.83 -1.25 9.60
CA SER A 205 -21.97 -2.34 10.03
C SER A 205 -22.70 -3.35 10.93
N MET A 206 -23.49 -2.88 11.90
CA MET A 206 -24.31 -3.71 12.78
C MET A 206 -25.37 -4.50 12.01
N ASN A 207 -26.07 -3.87 11.07
CA ASN A 207 -27.04 -4.56 10.24
C ASN A 207 -26.38 -5.65 9.37
N LYS A 208 -25.22 -5.35 8.78
CA LYS A 208 -24.44 -6.34 8.02
C LYS A 208 -24.00 -7.50 8.90
N PHE A 209 -23.49 -7.22 10.09
CA PHE A 209 -23.06 -8.23 11.04
C PHE A 209 -24.21 -9.14 11.49
N ASN A 210 -25.35 -8.55 11.89
CA ASN A 210 -26.55 -9.30 12.29
C ASN A 210 -27.06 -10.19 11.16
N ASN A 211 -27.12 -9.67 9.93
CA ASN A 211 -27.52 -10.45 8.76
C ASN A 211 -26.56 -11.60 8.46
N LYS A 212 -25.26 -11.42 8.72
CA LYS A 212 -24.26 -12.48 8.54
C LYS A 212 -24.40 -13.56 9.61
N GLN A 213 -24.60 -13.17 10.87
CA GLN A 213 -24.86 -14.10 11.96
C GLN A 213 -26.13 -14.94 11.74
N THR A 214 -27.22 -14.32 11.30
CA THR A 214 -28.48 -15.07 11.05
C THR A 214 -28.31 -16.07 9.92
N ARG A 215 -27.63 -15.71 8.84
CA ARG A 215 -27.33 -16.64 7.72
C ARG A 215 -26.53 -17.85 8.18
N GLU A 216 -25.45 -17.64 8.92
CA GLU A 216 -24.63 -18.78 9.40
C GLU A 216 -25.39 -19.67 10.38
N LEU A 217 -26.24 -19.09 11.24
CA LEU A 217 -27.12 -19.88 12.11
C LEU A 217 -28.10 -20.72 11.30
N GLU A 218 -28.68 -20.17 10.23
CA GLU A 218 -29.56 -20.92 9.32
C GLU A 218 -28.81 -22.04 8.58
N GLU A 219 -27.59 -21.78 8.11
CA GLU A 219 -26.74 -22.80 7.48
C GLU A 219 -26.39 -23.92 8.44
N MET A 220 -25.97 -23.61 9.67
CA MET A 220 -25.71 -24.65 10.67
C MET A 220 -26.96 -25.47 11.02
N ASN A 221 -28.14 -24.85 11.13
CA ASN A 221 -29.38 -25.59 11.38
C ASN A 221 -29.77 -26.51 10.21
N LYS A 222 -29.40 -26.16 8.97
CA LYS A 222 -29.58 -27.04 7.80
C LYS A 222 -28.61 -28.22 7.86
N GLU A 223 -27.35 -27.96 8.23
CA GLU A 223 -26.32 -28.99 8.37
C GLU A 223 -26.57 -29.97 9.54
N GLU A 224 -27.24 -29.55 10.62
CA GLU A 224 -27.62 -30.44 11.75
C GLU A 224 -28.54 -31.61 11.31
N ASN A 225 -29.30 -31.42 10.21
CA ASN A 225 -30.23 -32.42 9.68
C ASN A 225 -29.63 -33.26 8.54
N LEU A 226 -28.39 -32.99 8.12
CA LEU A 226 -27.70 -33.77 7.10
C LEU A 226 -26.98 -34.96 7.76
N ILE A 227 -27.35 -36.17 7.35
CA ILE A 227 -26.65 -37.40 7.70
C ILE A 227 -25.49 -37.57 6.70
N ASP A 228 -24.29 -37.81 7.21
CA ASP A 228 -23.07 -37.95 6.39
C ASP A 228 -23.10 -39.25 5.54
N GLU A 229 -22.19 -39.40 4.57
CA GLU A 229 -22.11 -40.59 3.69
C GLU A 229 -21.92 -41.90 4.48
N ASP A 230 -21.30 -41.82 5.67
CA ASP A 230 -21.10 -42.95 6.60
C ASP A 230 -22.24 -43.14 7.61
N GLY A 231 -23.30 -42.34 7.56
CA GLY A 231 -24.48 -42.47 8.43
C GLY A 231 -24.37 -41.77 9.80
N PHE A 232 -23.35 -40.95 10.02
CA PHE A 232 -23.19 -40.19 11.26
C PHE A 232 -23.91 -38.84 11.21
N GLN A 233 -24.55 -38.48 12.34
CA GLN A 233 -25.17 -37.17 12.52
C GLN A 233 -24.24 -36.25 13.31
N LEU A 234 -24.06 -35.01 12.84
CA LEU A 234 -23.29 -33.99 13.56
C LEU A 234 -24.04 -33.56 14.83
N VAL A 235 -23.47 -33.85 16.01
CA VAL A 235 -24.06 -33.45 17.30
C VAL A 235 -23.54 -32.07 17.69
N VAL A 236 -24.41 -31.07 17.60
CA VAL A 236 -24.12 -29.68 18.04
C VAL A 236 -24.85 -29.35 19.34
N SER A 237 -24.15 -28.71 20.29
CA SER A 237 -24.76 -28.32 21.57
C SER A 237 -25.73 -27.15 21.37
N LYS A 238 -26.98 -27.30 21.82
CA LYS A 238 -28.01 -26.25 21.69
C LYS A 238 -27.73 -24.98 22.50
N SER A 239 -26.92 -25.07 23.56
CA SER A 239 -26.71 -23.99 24.53
C SER A 239 -25.55 -23.05 24.20
N HIS A 240 -24.58 -23.49 23.38
CA HIS A 240 -23.41 -22.69 23.00
C HIS A 240 -23.18 -22.82 21.50
N ARG A 241 -24.08 -22.25 20.71
CA ARG A 241 -23.95 -22.17 19.25
C ARG A 241 -22.78 -21.23 18.92
N ARG A 242 -21.66 -21.79 18.54
CA ARG A 242 -20.56 -21.08 17.87
C ARG A 242 -20.52 -21.52 16.42
N THR A 243 -19.92 -20.71 15.55
CA THR A 243 -19.79 -20.99 14.12
C THR A 243 -19.10 -22.35 13.88
N LYS A 244 -19.33 -22.95 12.69
CA LYS A 244 -18.72 -24.23 12.28
C LYS A 244 -17.20 -24.25 12.49
N LYS A 245 -16.54 -23.12 12.20
CA LYS A 245 -15.10 -22.92 12.39
C LYS A 245 -14.66 -23.03 13.84
N THR A 246 -15.48 -22.56 14.77
CA THR A 246 -15.20 -22.65 16.20
C THR A 246 -15.48 -24.05 16.74
N ILE A 247 -16.44 -24.77 16.16
CA ILE A 247 -16.75 -26.16 16.53
C ILE A 247 -15.69 -27.13 15.99
N MET A 248 -15.25 -26.97 14.74
CA MET A 248 -14.28 -27.84 14.09
C MET A 248 -12.82 -27.51 14.45
N GLY A 249 -12.58 -26.32 15.03
CA GLY A 249 -11.24 -25.79 15.26
C GLY A 249 -10.55 -25.40 13.95
N LYS A 250 -9.55 -24.50 14.02
CA LYS A 250 -8.66 -24.24 12.88
C LYS A 250 -7.77 -25.47 12.68
N VAL A 251 -8.17 -26.40 11.82
CA VAL A 251 -7.23 -27.38 11.26
C VAL A 251 -6.23 -26.57 10.45
N SER A 252 -5.02 -26.46 10.99
CA SER A 252 -3.90 -25.71 10.40
C SER A 252 -3.27 -26.47 9.24
#